data_AF-A0A8T4DQD7-F1
#
_entry.id   AF-A0A8T4DQD7-F1
#
_cell.length_a   1.000
_cell.length_b   1.000
_cell.length_c   1.000
_cell.angle_alpha   90.00
_cell.angle_beta   90.00
_cell.angle_gamma   90.00
#
_symmetry.space_group_name_H-M   'P 1'
#
loop_
_entity.id
_entity.type
_entity.pdbx_description
1 polymer ?
#
loop_
_entity_poly.entity_id
_entity_poly.type
_entity_poly.pdbx_seq_one_letter_code
_entity_poly.pdbx_strand_id
1 'polypeptide(L)'
;MVNCPKCGKTSPDDAAFCTSCGTSLRSDVGASLEQQAKQFAQNMEQTGKKIGEHMAQAAKQIHEKTQKEAERFEWRMDRFSRRAENWSAKAFGPFGPLVESFIFLIVFRLIIMAMEHTSEELSEVHLIAALLLGYILPFFVLSLLSNYTQYLSRKIFSIKIFSPLFYAVYFVIFCWFISRILYDASTQFLNADILTAAQSLENSLPTIFIVFLLIGYIVLVLNLPKDQGKKQ
;
A
#
# COMPACT_ATOMS: atom_id res chain seq x y z
N MET A 1 -1.85 61.30 13.50
CA MET A 1 -2.68 61.85 12.41
C MET A 1 -3.19 60.68 11.56
N VAL A 2 -4.48 60.61 11.23
CA VAL A 2 -5.07 59.56 10.37
C VAL A 2 -5.39 60.11 8.98
N ASN A 3 -5.10 59.35 7.93
CA ASN A 3 -5.48 59.72 6.55
C ASN A 3 -6.86 59.15 6.21
N CYS A 4 -7.72 59.98 5.62
CA CYS A 4 -9.04 59.54 5.19
C CYS A 4 -8.93 58.54 4.02
N PRO A 5 -9.53 57.34 4.10
CA PRO A 5 -9.44 56.33 3.06
C PRO A 5 -10.18 56.73 1.76
N LYS A 6 -11.05 57.74 1.81
CA LYS A 6 -11.87 58.16 0.66
C LYS A 6 -11.27 59.33 -0.13
N CYS A 7 -10.63 60.29 0.54
CA CYS A 7 -10.13 61.51 -0.10
C CYS A 7 -8.63 61.78 0.14
N GLY A 8 -7.96 60.95 0.95
CA GLY A 8 -6.52 61.04 1.19
C GLY A 8 -6.06 62.20 2.10
N LYS A 9 -6.97 63.10 2.53
CA LYS A 9 -6.61 64.21 3.43
C LYS A 9 -6.40 63.75 4.87
N THR A 10 -5.44 64.37 5.52
CA THR A 10 -5.02 64.08 6.89
C THR A 10 -5.97 64.73 7.90
N SER A 11 -6.34 63.99 8.94
CA SER A 11 -7.24 64.45 10.01
C SER A 11 -6.67 64.06 11.40
N PRO A 12 -7.12 64.73 12.48
CA PRO A 12 -6.73 64.40 13.86
C PRO A 12 -7.06 62.94 14.21
N ASP A 13 -6.24 62.29 15.04
CA ASP A 13 -6.40 60.86 15.38
C ASP A 13 -7.70 60.52 16.12
N ASP A 14 -8.32 61.52 16.74
CA ASP A 14 -9.55 61.44 17.50
C ASP A 14 -10.80 61.86 16.70
N ALA A 15 -10.62 62.31 15.45
CA ALA A 15 -11.74 62.74 14.61
C ALA A 15 -12.59 61.55 14.17
N ALA A 16 -13.88 61.55 14.53
CA ALA A 16 -14.82 60.51 14.13
C ALA A 16 -15.17 60.56 12.63
N PHE A 17 -15.05 61.72 11.99
CA PHE A 17 -15.34 61.94 10.57
C PHE A 17 -14.28 62.85 9.93
N CYS A 18 -14.00 62.66 8.64
CA CYS A 18 -13.09 63.51 7.89
C CYS A 18 -13.70 64.91 7.71
N THR A 19 -12.99 65.94 8.15
CA THR A 19 -13.44 67.35 8.07
C THR A 19 -13.58 67.88 6.65
N SER A 20 -12.99 67.21 5.65
CA SER A 20 -13.05 67.64 4.25
C SER A 20 -14.11 66.96 3.41
N CYS A 21 -14.47 65.70 3.69
CA CYS A 21 -15.43 64.94 2.88
C CYS A 21 -16.56 64.27 3.68
N GLY A 22 -16.57 64.44 5.01
CA GLY A 22 -17.59 63.93 5.91
C GLY A 22 -17.58 62.41 6.14
N THR A 23 -16.60 61.67 5.62
CA THR A 23 -16.56 60.19 5.73
C THR A 23 -16.13 59.74 7.14
N SER A 24 -16.84 58.77 7.72
CA SER A 24 -16.51 58.21 9.03
C SER A 24 -15.12 57.59 9.04
N LEU A 25 -14.33 57.93 10.05
CA LEU A 25 -13.00 57.37 10.28
C LEU A 25 -13.02 56.30 11.39
N ARG A 26 -14.14 56.18 12.12
CA ARG A 26 -14.35 55.13 13.13
C ARG A 26 -15.30 54.05 12.57
N SER A 27 -14.70 52.87 12.35
CA SER A 27 -15.32 51.53 12.31
C SER A 27 -16.38 51.23 11.24
N ASP A 28 -15.99 51.21 9.96
CA ASP A 28 -16.70 50.48 8.88
C ASP A 28 -15.98 49.19 8.44
N VAL A 29 -14.89 48.82 9.14
CA VAL A 29 -14.06 47.65 8.78
C VAL A 29 -14.77 46.33 9.07
N GLY A 30 -15.58 46.23 10.13
CA GLY A 30 -16.25 44.98 10.52
C GLY A 30 -17.36 44.54 9.58
N ALA A 31 -18.21 45.48 9.12
CA ALA A 31 -19.32 45.17 8.22
C ALA A 31 -18.85 44.80 6.80
N SER A 32 -17.78 45.43 6.31
CA SER A 32 -17.17 45.11 5.01
C SER A 32 -16.46 43.75 5.03
N LEU A 33 -15.81 43.38 6.13
CA LEU A 33 -15.11 42.10 6.25
C LEU A 33 -16.10 40.92 6.29
N GLU A 34 -17.22 41.08 7.00
CA GLU A 34 -18.26 40.04 7.08
C GLU A 34 -18.97 39.82 5.73
N GLN A 35 -19.21 40.90 4.96
CA GLN A 35 -19.75 40.80 3.61
C GLN A 35 -18.79 40.12 2.64
N GLN A 36 -17.49 40.44 2.70
CA GLN A 36 -16.47 39.79 1.90
C GLN A 36 -16.31 38.31 2.27
N ALA A 37 -16.35 37.96 3.55
CA ALA A 37 -16.30 36.58 4.01
C ALA A 37 -17.52 35.76 3.54
N LYS A 38 -18.73 36.33 3.57
CA LYS A 38 -19.94 35.67 3.05
C LYS A 38 -19.90 35.50 1.52
N GLN A 39 -19.45 36.51 0.78
CA GLN A 39 -19.27 36.39 -0.68
C GLN A 39 -18.19 35.36 -1.05
N PHE A 40 -17.09 35.32 -0.30
CA PHE A 40 -16.04 34.34 -0.50
C PHE A 40 -16.54 32.92 -0.19
N ALA A 41 -17.27 32.73 0.90
CA ALA A 41 -17.86 31.43 1.26
C ALA A 41 -18.86 30.95 0.18
N GLN A 42 -19.72 31.83 -0.33
CA GLN A 42 -20.66 31.50 -1.40
C GLN A 42 -19.94 31.17 -2.73
N ASN A 43 -18.92 31.93 -3.10
CA ASN A 43 -18.11 31.65 -4.28
C ASN A 43 -17.34 30.33 -4.14
N MET A 44 -16.79 30.04 -2.97
CA MET A 44 -16.10 28.77 -2.67
C MET A 44 -17.07 27.59 -2.73
N GLU A 45 -18.29 27.72 -2.19
CA GLU A 45 -19.32 26.68 -2.25
C GLU A 45 -19.74 26.37 -3.70
N GLN A 46 -20.01 27.41 -4.49
CA GLN A 46 -20.37 27.26 -5.91
C GLN A 46 -19.21 26.68 -6.74
N THR A 47 -17.98 27.10 -6.45
CA THR A 47 -16.77 26.59 -7.14
C THR A 47 -16.51 25.14 -6.76
N GLY A 48 -16.64 24.81 -5.47
CA GLY A 48 -16.52 23.44 -4.97
C GLY A 48 -17.57 22.51 -5.58
N LYS A 49 -18.82 22.97 -5.73
CA LYS A 49 -19.88 22.20 -6.37
C LYS A 49 -19.59 21.92 -7.85
N LYS A 50 -19.14 22.92 -8.61
CA LYS A 50 -18.74 22.75 -10.03
C LYS A 50 -17.53 21.81 -10.17
N ILE A 51 -16.50 21.98 -9.34
CA ILE A 51 -15.33 21.12 -9.35
C ILE A 51 -15.71 19.68 -8.99
N GLY A 52 -16.58 19.50 -7.98
CA GLY A 52 -17.10 18.20 -7.58
C GLY A 52 -17.87 17.50 -8.69
N GLU A 53 -18.72 18.22 -9.43
CA GLU A 53 -19.44 17.69 -10.59
C GLU A 53 -18.48 17.27 -11.72
N HIS A 54 -17.46 18.08 -12.03
CA HIS A 54 -16.45 17.73 -13.04
C HIS A 54 -15.59 16.53 -12.63
N MET A 55 -15.19 16.44 -11.36
CA MET A 55 -14.45 15.29 -10.86
C MET A 55 -15.32 14.03 -10.83
N ALA A 56 -16.60 14.12 -10.49
CA ALA A 56 -17.52 12.99 -10.54
C ALA A 56 -17.70 12.46 -11.97
N GLN A 57 -17.75 13.36 -12.96
CA GLN A 57 -17.82 12.97 -14.38
C GLN A 57 -16.50 12.37 -14.89
N ALA A 58 -15.36 12.98 -14.54
CA ALA A 58 -14.04 12.45 -14.89
C ALA A 58 -13.79 11.07 -14.26
N ALA A 59 -14.17 10.88 -13.00
CA ALA A 59 -14.07 9.61 -12.30
C ALA A 59 -14.90 8.52 -12.98
N LYS A 60 -16.13 8.82 -13.46
CA LYS A 60 -16.93 7.85 -14.22
C LYS A 60 -16.26 7.45 -15.53
N GLN A 61 -15.72 8.39 -16.29
CA GLN A 61 -15.04 8.08 -17.56
C GLN A 61 -13.76 7.29 -17.37
N ILE A 62 -12.98 7.61 -16.34
CA ILE A 62 -11.78 6.85 -15.97
C ILE A 62 -12.20 5.46 -15.50
N HIS A 63 -13.20 5.33 -14.64
CA HIS A 63 -13.68 4.03 -14.16
C HIS A 63 -14.13 3.13 -15.32
N GLU A 64 -14.95 3.64 -16.25
CA GLU A 64 -15.43 2.84 -17.40
C GLU A 64 -14.31 2.46 -18.38
N LYS A 65 -13.34 3.35 -18.64
CA LYS A 65 -12.18 3.04 -19.50
C LYS A 65 -11.22 2.07 -18.82
N THR A 66 -10.85 2.35 -17.57
CA THR A 66 -9.96 1.50 -16.77
C THR A 66 -10.57 0.14 -16.51
N GLN A 67 -11.89 0.02 -16.31
CA GLN A 67 -12.56 -1.28 -16.16
C GLN A 67 -12.43 -2.13 -17.43
N LYS A 68 -12.73 -1.57 -18.61
CA LYS A 68 -12.63 -2.30 -19.89
C LYS A 68 -11.20 -2.67 -20.25
N GLU A 69 -10.23 -1.80 -19.93
CA GLU A 69 -8.81 -2.08 -20.13
C GLU A 69 -8.27 -3.10 -19.13
N ALA A 70 -8.70 -3.01 -17.86
CA ALA A 70 -8.39 -3.98 -16.83
C ALA A 70 -8.93 -5.36 -17.19
N GLU A 71 -10.21 -5.49 -17.56
CA GLU A 71 -10.80 -6.78 -18.00
C GLU A 71 -10.07 -7.37 -19.22
N ARG A 72 -9.68 -6.53 -20.19
CA ARG A 72 -8.90 -6.97 -21.35
C ARG A 72 -7.49 -7.41 -20.95
N PHE A 73 -6.86 -6.70 -20.02
CA PHE A 73 -5.54 -7.02 -19.50
C PHE A 73 -5.57 -8.30 -18.67
N GLU A 74 -6.55 -8.45 -17.77
CA GLU A 74 -6.81 -9.66 -16.99
C GLU A 74 -6.93 -10.87 -17.90
N TRP A 75 -7.77 -10.82 -18.93
CA TRP A 75 -7.90 -11.94 -19.87
C TRP A 75 -6.59 -12.25 -20.63
N ARG A 76 -5.78 -11.23 -20.97
CA ARG A 76 -4.47 -11.43 -21.59
C ARG A 76 -3.49 -12.09 -20.62
N MET A 77 -3.46 -11.64 -19.37
CA MET A 77 -2.63 -12.21 -18.31
C MET A 77 -3.05 -13.65 -17.98
N ASP A 78 -4.35 -13.93 -17.93
CA ASP A 78 -4.92 -15.27 -17.72
C ASP A 78 -4.53 -16.26 -18.83
N ARG A 79 -4.49 -15.78 -20.06
CA ARG A 79 -4.03 -16.60 -21.19
C ARG A 79 -2.53 -16.85 -21.10
N PHE A 80 -1.75 -15.84 -20.75
CA PHE A 80 -0.31 -15.96 -20.57
C PHE A 80 0.02 -16.90 -19.41
N SER A 81 -0.65 -16.77 -18.27
CA SER A 81 -0.45 -17.61 -17.09
C SER A 81 -0.75 -19.07 -17.40
N ARG A 82 -1.93 -19.39 -17.98
CA ARG A 82 -2.27 -20.79 -18.36
C ARG A 82 -1.30 -21.38 -19.38
N ARG A 83 -0.81 -20.57 -20.33
CA ARG A 83 0.18 -21.03 -21.31
C ARG A 83 1.54 -21.23 -20.66
N ALA A 84 1.94 -20.35 -19.74
CA ALA A 84 3.18 -20.46 -18.98
C ALA A 84 3.16 -21.66 -18.04
N GLU A 85 2.07 -21.91 -17.32
CA GLU A 85 1.90 -23.10 -16.47
C GLU A 85 1.97 -24.40 -17.27
N ASN A 86 1.23 -24.48 -18.37
CA ASN A 86 1.23 -25.69 -19.19
C ASN A 86 2.59 -25.93 -19.87
N TRP A 87 3.26 -24.85 -20.29
CA TRP A 87 4.60 -24.94 -20.87
C TRP A 87 5.64 -25.30 -19.81
N SER A 88 5.59 -24.68 -18.62
CA SER A 88 6.55 -24.94 -17.55
C SER A 88 6.39 -26.36 -16.97
N ALA A 89 5.15 -26.83 -16.79
CA ALA A 89 4.87 -28.18 -16.34
C ALA A 89 5.37 -29.23 -17.32
N LYS A 90 5.22 -28.96 -18.63
CA LYS A 90 5.62 -29.88 -19.70
C LYS A 90 7.13 -29.84 -19.98
N ALA A 91 7.78 -28.70 -19.78
CA ALA A 91 9.20 -28.51 -20.02
C ALA A 91 10.09 -28.88 -18.82
N PHE A 92 9.64 -28.64 -17.58
CA PHE A 92 10.53 -28.68 -16.41
C PHE A 92 10.19 -29.73 -15.35
N GLY A 93 9.03 -30.42 -15.41
CA GLY A 93 8.72 -31.55 -14.53
C GLY A 93 9.02 -31.29 -13.03
N PRO A 94 9.96 -32.01 -12.38
CA PRO A 94 10.33 -31.79 -10.97
C PRO A 94 11.11 -30.48 -10.72
N PHE A 95 11.66 -29.84 -11.76
CA PHE A 95 12.35 -28.55 -11.69
C PHE A 95 11.40 -27.35 -11.81
N GLY A 96 10.09 -27.57 -12.03
CA GLY A 96 9.11 -26.48 -12.15
C GLY A 96 9.19 -25.45 -11.02
N PRO A 97 9.09 -25.86 -9.74
CA PRO A 97 9.19 -24.95 -8.59
C PRO A 97 10.51 -24.17 -8.53
N LEU A 98 11.62 -24.80 -8.94
CA LEU A 98 12.94 -24.18 -8.97
C LEU A 98 12.97 -23.05 -10.01
N VAL A 99 12.48 -23.31 -11.23
CA VAL A 99 12.40 -22.32 -12.31
C VAL A 99 11.51 -21.15 -11.90
N GLU A 100 10.38 -21.42 -11.25
CA GLU A 100 9.47 -20.38 -10.74
C GLU A 100 10.16 -19.47 -9.72
N SER A 101 10.89 -20.04 -8.74
CA SER A 101 11.65 -19.26 -7.78
C SER A 101 12.82 -18.48 -8.41
N PHE A 102 13.45 -19.01 -9.47
CA PHE A 102 14.45 -18.27 -10.24
C PHE A 102 13.86 -17.10 -11.01
N ILE A 103 12.69 -17.28 -11.64
CA ILE A 103 11.97 -16.18 -12.30
C ILE A 103 11.62 -15.10 -11.28
N PHE A 104 11.10 -15.49 -10.11
CA PHE A 104 10.83 -14.55 -9.01
C PHE A 104 12.07 -13.74 -8.63
N LEU A 105 13.23 -14.39 -8.49
CA LEU A 105 14.49 -13.71 -8.23
C LEU A 105 14.89 -12.71 -9.31
N ILE A 106 14.76 -13.08 -10.58
CA ILE A 106 15.09 -12.20 -11.70
C ILE A 106 14.19 -10.96 -11.66
N VAL A 107 12.87 -11.13 -11.49
CA VAL A 107 11.93 -10.01 -11.38
C VAL A 107 12.25 -9.15 -10.17
N PHE A 108 12.50 -9.76 -9.01
CA PHE A 108 12.85 -9.04 -7.78
C PHE A 108 14.14 -8.23 -7.95
N ARG A 109 15.16 -8.78 -8.63
CA ARG A 109 16.40 -8.08 -8.94
C ARG A 109 16.18 -6.91 -9.90
N LEU A 110 15.32 -7.06 -10.90
CA LEU A 110 14.96 -5.97 -11.81
C LEU A 110 14.25 -4.83 -11.07
N ILE A 111 13.41 -5.14 -10.07
CA ILE A 111 12.78 -4.14 -9.22
C ILE A 111 13.83 -3.36 -8.42
N ILE A 112 14.77 -4.06 -7.77
CA ILE A 112 15.87 -3.40 -7.03
C ILE A 112 16.69 -2.50 -7.95
N MET A 113 17.02 -2.98 -9.16
CA MET A 113 17.78 -2.20 -10.15
C MET A 113 17.00 -0.94 -10.60
N ALA A 114 15.68 -1.04 -10.76
CA ALA A 114 14.85 0.13 -11.09
C ALA A 114 14.78 1.13 -9.92
N MET A 115 14.72 0.65 -8.68
CA MET A 115 14.78 1.50 -7.49
C MET A 115 16.14 2.22 -7.39
N GLU A 116 17.24 1.52 -7.64
CA GLU A 116 18.58 2.12 -7.68
C GLU A 116 18.68 3.21 -8.74
N HIS A 117 18.10 3.00 -9.93
CA HIS A 117 18.10 4.02 -10.98
C HIS A 117 17.30 5.29 -10.59
N THR A 118 16.24 5.12 -9.80
CA THR A 118 15.41 6.25 -9.32
C THR A 118 16.03 6.93 -8.09
N SER A 119 17.03 6.31 -7.47
CA SER A 119 17.61 6.76 -6.20
C SER A 119 18.58 7.95 -6.30
N GLU A 120 18.88 8.43 -7.52
CA GLU A 120 19.74 9.62 -7.72
C GLU A 120 19.21 10.87 -7.01
N GLU A 121 17.90 10.92 -6.71
CA GLU A 121 17.24 12.09 -6.11
C GLU A 121 16.98 11.96 -4.59
N LEU A 122 16.98 10.73 -4.04
CA LEU A 122 16.60 10.47 -2.64
C LEU A 122 17.56 9.44 -2.00
N SER A 123 18.41 9.90 -1.08
CA SER A 123 19.38 9.08 -0.35
C SER A 123 18.76 7.91 0.43
N GLU A 124 17.50 8.03 0.84
CA GLU A 124 16.76 6.99 1.56
C GLU A 124 16.41 5.79 0.66
N VAL A 125 16.15 6.02 -0.63
CA VAL A 125 15.78 4.96 -1.58
C VAL A 125 16.96 4.02 -1.82
N HIS A 126 18.18 4.56 -1.82
CA HIS A 126 19.40 3.77 -1.96
C HIS A 126 19.58 2.79 -0.78
N LEU A 127 19.31 3.23 0.46
CA LEU A 127 19.37 2.39 1.65
C LEU A 127 18.37 1.24 1.59
N ILE A 128 17.14 1.52 1.14
CA ILE A 128 16.09 0.51 0.97
C ILE A 128 16.50 -0.53 -0.08
N ALA A 129 17.07 -0.08 -1.21
CA ALA A 129 17.55 -0.98 -2.26
C ALA A 129 18.69 -1.89 -1.77
N ALA A 130 19.66 -1.35 -1.02
CA ALA A 130 20.75 -2.10 -0.43
C ALA A 130 20.26 -3.12 0.61
N LEU A 131 19.29 -2.74 1.45
CA LEU A 131 18.61 -3.65 2.37
C LEU A 131 17.91 -4.78 1.59
N LEU A 132 17.05 -4.46 0.62
CA LEU A 132 16.36 -5.48 -0.18
C LEU A 132 17.33 -6.46 -0.85
N LEU A 133 18.48 -5.96 -1.32
CA LEU A 133 19.52 -6.78 -1.91
C LEU A 133 20.14 -7.75 -0.89
N GLY A 134 20.39 -7.31 0.34
CA GLY A 134 20.88 -8.19 1.42
C GLY A 134 19.92 -9.35 1.73
N TYR A 135 18.61 -9.12 1.55
CA TYR A 135 17.57 -10.10 1.82
C TYR A 135 17.15 -10.94 0.60
N ILE A 136 17.79 -10.77 -0.57
CA ILE A 136 17.41 -11.48 -1.80
C ILE A 136 17.46 -13.01 -1.66
N LEU A 137 18.49 -13.53 -0.98
CA LEU A 137 18.71 -14.96 -0.81
C LEU A 137 17.72 -15.58 0.20
N PRO A 138 17.45 -14.96 1.36
CA PRO A 138 16.30 -15.30 2.20
C PRO A 138 14.97 -15.38 1.44
N PHE A 139 14.64 -14.37 0.63
CA PHE A 139 13.40 -14.37 -0.17
C PHE A 139 13.38 -15.53 -1.18
N PHE A 140 14.52 -15.87 -1.78
CA PHE A 140 14.64 -17.01 -2.67
C PHE A 140 14.39 -18.35 -1.96
N VAL A 141 15.02 -18.56 -0.81
CA VAL A 141 14.83 -19.80 -0.03
C VAL A 141 13.38 -19.93 0.41
N LEU A 142 12.76 -18.82 0.83
CA LEU A 142 11.36 -18.78 1.22
C LEU A 142 10.44 -19.09 0.03
N SER A 143 10.70 -18.48 -1.13
CA SER A 143 9.98 -18.77 -2.38
C SER A 143 10.12 -20.24 -2.78
N LEU A 144 11.33 -20.81 -2.70
CA LEU A 144 11.57 -22.22 -3.00
C LEU A 144 10.77 -23.13 -2.08
N LEU A 145 10.83 -22.88 -0.78
CA LEU A 145 10.09 -23.68 0.21
C LEU A 145 8.60 -23.66 -0.11
N SER A 146 8.03 -22.48 -0.37
CA SER A 146 6.62 -22.32 -0.74
C SER A 146 6.25 -23.13 -1.99
N ASN A 147 6.98 -22.93 -3.08
CA ASN A 147 6.69 -23.56 -4.37
C ASN A 147 6.85 -25.08 -4.32
N TYR A 148 7.86 -25.58 -3.60
CA TYR A 148 8.05 -27.02 -3.40
C TYR A 148 7.00 -27.64 -2.48
N THR A 149 6.60 -26.96 -1.41
CA THR A 149 5.48 -27.40 -0.56
C THR A 149 4.21 -27.53 -1.39
N GLN A 150 3.92 -26.55 -2.24
CA GLN A 150 2.76 -26.59 -3.11
C GLN A 150 2.85 -27.73 -4.14
N TYR A 151 4.00 -27.92 -4.80
CA TYR A 151 4.23 -29.02 -5.74
C TYR A 151 4.05 -30.40 -5.09
N LEU A 152 4.64 -30.59 -3.92
CA LEU A 152 4.55 -31.85 -3.16
C LEU A 152 3.13 -32.12 -2.67
N SER A 153 2.39 -31.09 -2.25
CA SER A 153 0.98 -31.22 -1.85
C SER A 153 0.08 -31.72 -3.00
N ARG A 154 0.41 -31.35 -4.25
CA ARG A 154 -0.33 -31.81 -5.44
C ARG A 154 0.01 -33.26 -5.80
N LYS A 155 1.27 -33.66 -5.60
CA LYS A 155 1.78 -34.98 -6.04
C LYS A 155 1.59 -36.10 -5.03
N ILE A 156 1.62 -35.81 -3.72
CA ILE A 156 1.57 -36.83 -2.66
C ILE A 156 0.39 -36.56 -1.73
N PHE A 157 -0.59 -37.47 -1.70
CA PHE A 157 -1.82 -37.33 -0.91
C PHE A 157 -1.56 -37.20 0.60
N SER A 158 -0.61 -37.97 1.16
CA SER A 158 -0.26 -37.89 2.59
C SER A 158 0.32 -36.53 3.01
N ILE A 159 0.91 -35.76 2.08
CA ILE A 159 1.44 -34.41 2.38
C ILE A 159 0.31 -33.39 2.52
N LYS A 160 -0.89 -33.65 1.99
CA LYS A 160 -2.04 -32.74 2.13
C LYS A 160 -2.48 -32.56 3.58
N ILE A 161 -2.36 -33.60 4.41
CA ILE A 161 -2.70 -33.54 5.84
C ILE A 161 -1.70 -32.67 6.61
N PHE A 162 -0.43 -32.65 6.18
CA PHE A 162 0.60 -31.78 6.75
C PHE A 162 0.62 -30.38 6.16
N SER A 163 -0.18 -30.11 5.13
CA SER A 163 -0.21 -28.81 4.43
C SER A 163 -0.43 -27.62 5.39
N PRO A 164 -1.36 -27.67 6.36
CA PRO A 164 -1.55 -26.55 7.31
C PRO A 164 -0.31 -26.24 8.13
N LEU A 165 0.44 -27.27 8.55
CA LEU A 165 1.65 -27.14 9.34
C LEU A 165 2.75 -26.48 8.51
N PHE A 166 2.97 -26.92 7.27
CA PHE A 166 3.97 -26.29 6.39
C PHE A 166 3.65 -24.82 6.11
N TYR A 167 2.38 -24.47 5.90
CA TYR A 167 1.99 -23.07 5.73
C TYR A 167 2.17 -22.24 7.01
N ALA A 168 1.87 -22.80 8.19
CA ALA A 168 2.10 -22.12 9.46
C ALA A 168 3.60 -21.89 9.72
N VAL A 169 4.45 -22.91 9.50
CA VAL A 169 5.90 -22.79 9.63
C VAL A 169 6.45 -21.77 8.63
N TYR A 170 6.02 -21.83 7.37
CA TYR A 170 6.37 -20.86 6.33
C TYR A 170 6.00 -19.43 6.76
N PHE A 171 4.78 -19.23 7.26
CA PHE A 171 4.29 -17.92 7.67
C PHE A 171 5.09 -17.34 8.84
N VAL A 172 5.44 -18.17 9.83
CA VAL A 172 6.28 -17.74 10.96
C VAL A 172 7.67 -17.36 10.50
N ILE A 173 8.31 -18.16 9.64
CA ILE A 173 9.62 -17.84 9.08
C ILE A 173 9.55 -16.52 8.30
N PHE A 174 8.49 -16.32 7.52
CA PHE A 174 8.26 -15.07 6.79
C PHE A 174 8.11 -13.87 7.72
N CYS A 175 7.28 -13.96 8.76
CA CYS A 175 7.13 -12.89 9.74
C CYS A 175 8.42 -12.62 10.53
N TRP A 176 9.20 -13.66 10.84
CA TRP A 176 10.52 -13.52 11.45
C TRP A 176 11.50 -12.79 10.54
N PHE A 177 11.51 -13.10 9.24
CA PHE A 177 12.31 -12.37 8.25
C PHE A 177 11.88 -10.90 8.16
N ILE A 178 10.58 -10.62 8.14
CA ILE A 178 10.08 -9.24 8.17
C ILE A 178 10.58 -8.51 9.42
N SER A 179 10.47 -9.12 10.60
CA SER A 179 10.98 -8.53 11.84
C SER A 179 12.48 -8.20 11.73
N ARG A 180 13.26 -9.12 11.15
CA ARG A 180 14.69 -8.91 10.95
C ARG A 180 15.01 -7.76 10.00
N ILE A 181 14.26 -7.65 8.89
CA ILE A 181 14.36 -6.52 7.96
C ILE A 181 14.03 -5.20 8.68
N LEU A 182 12.97 -5.18 9.49
CA LEU A 182 12.59 -3.98 10.26
C LEU A 182 13.64 -3.60 11.30
N TYR A 183 14.25 -4.58 11.96
CA TYR A 183 15.34 -4.34 12.90
C TYR A 183 16.53 -3.68 12.21
N ASP A 184 17.00 -4.25 11.10
CA ASP A 184 18.12 -3.68 10.35
C ASP A 184 17.76 -2.30 9.78
N ALA A 185 16.53 -2.11 9.29
CA ALA A 185 16.05 -0.80 8.87
C ALA A 185 16.06 0.21 10.02
N SER A 186 15.60 -0.16 11.23
CA SER A 186 15.64 0.72 12.41
C SER A 186 17.06 1.18 12.73
N THR A 187 18.06 0.29 12.63
CA THR A 187 19.46 0.68 12.87
C THR A 187 19.98 1.67 11.83
N GLN A 188 19.50 1.61 10.60
CA GLN A 188 19.92 2.51 9.52
C GLN A 188 19.18 3.86 9.54
N PHE A 189 17.91 3.86 9.94
CA PHE A 189 17.06 5.06 9.97
C PHE A 189 17.00 5.75 11.35
N LEU A 190 17.68 5.21 12.39
CA LEU A 190 17.71 5.75 13.76
C LEU A 190 16.30 5.99 14.38
N ASN A 191 15.30 5.23 13.92
CA ASN A 191 13.91 5.38 14.34
C ASN A 191 13.54 4.36 15.43
N ALA A 192 13.28 4.85 16.64
CA ALA A 192 12.91 4.05 17.81
C ALA A 192 11.55 3.34 17.66
N ASP A 193 10.65 3.92 16.86
CA ASP A 193 9.32 3.34 16.62
C ASP A 193 9.43 2.03 15.82
N ILE A 194 10.33 1.98 14.83
CA ILE A 194 10.55 0.80 13.98
C ILE A 194 11.13 -0.35 14.81
N LEU A 195 12.06 -0.05 15.73
CA LEU A 195 12.62 -1.05 16.64
C LEU A 195 11.53 -1.68 17.51
N THR A 196 10.67 -0.84 18.08
CA THR A 196 9.56 -1.29 18.93
C THR A 196 8.59 -2.18 18.15
N ALA A 197 8.28 -1.81 16.89
CA ALA A 197 7.46 -2.61 15.99
C ALA A 197 8.09 -3.97 15.67
N ALA A 198 9.40 -4.02 15.38
CA ALA A 198 10.12 -5.26 15.12
C ALA A 198 10.07 -6.21 16.33
N GLN A 199 10.38 -5.70 17.52
CA GLN A 199 10.35 -6.49 18.75
C GLN A 199 8.94 -6.97 19.10
N SER A 200 7.92 -6.13 18.90
CA SER A 200 6.53 -6.52 19.10
C SER A 200 6.11 -7.66 18.17
N LEU A 201 6.52 -7.60 16.90
CA LEU A 201 6.27 -8.64 15.92
C LEU A 201 6.97 -9.95 16.32
N GLU A 202 8.24 -9.88 16.73
CA GLU A 202 9.02 -11.05 17.17
C GLU A 202 8.40 -11.73 18.40
N ASN A 203 8.00 -10.95 19.41
CA ASN A 203 7.36 -11.46 20.61
C ASN A 203 6.00 -12.13 20.32
N SER A 204 5.33 -11.70 19.26
CA SER A 204 4.02 -12.23 18.86
C SER A 204 4.12 -13.49 18.00
N LEU A 205 5.31 -13.83 17.46
CA LEU A 205 5.49 -14.97 16.56
C LEU A 205 4.97 -16.31 17.10
N PRO A 206 5.23 -16.69 18.37
CA PRO A 206 4.73 -17.97 18.90
C PRO A 206 3.21 -18.02 18.95
N THR A 207 2.55 -16.92 19.29
CA THR A 207 1.10 -16.81 19.33
C THR A 207 0.51 -16.89 17.91
N ILE A 208 1.12 -16.16 16.96
CA ILE A 208 0.75 -16.18 15.54
C ILE A 208 0.84 -17.60 14.99
N PHE A 209 1.91 -18.34 15.31
CA PHE A 209 2.09 -19.73 14.89
C PHE A 209 0.91 -20.62 15.31
N ILE A 210 0.56 -20.58 16.60
CA ILE A 210 -0.52 -21.41 17.16
C ILE A 210 -1.85 -21.07 16.49
N VAL A 211 -2.17 -19.77 16.36
CA VAL A 211 -3.41 -19.32 15.74
C VAL A 211 -3.51 -19.77 14.28
N PHE A 212 -2.46 -19.56 13.48
CA PHE A 212 -2.44 -19.98 12.08
C PHE A 212 -2.53 -21.49 11.92
N LEU A 213 -1.85 -22.25 12.79
CA LEU A 213 -1.92 -23.71 12.80
C LEU A 213 -3.34 -24.18 13.10
N LEU A 214 -3.99 -23.63 14.14
CA LEU A 214 -5.37 -23.97 14.49
C LEU A 214 -6.34 -23.67 13.34
N ILE A 215 -6.26 -22.48 12.75
CA ILE A 215 -7.10 -22.10 11.60
C ILE A 215 -6.88 -23.07 10.43
N GLY A 216 -5.62 -23.36 10.11
CA GLY A 216 -5.28 -24.25 9.00
C GLY A 216 -5.84 -25.67 9.19
N TYR A 217 -5.77 -26.22 10.41
CA TYR A 217 -6.35 -27.53 10.72
C TYR A 217 -7.88 -27.50 10.74
N ILE A 218 -8.52 -26.43 11.22
CA ILE A 218 -9.97 -26.27 11.14
C ILE A 218 -10.44 -26.29 9.68
N VAL A 219 -9.78 -25.52 8.81
CA VAL A 219 -10.08 -25.48 7.37
C VAL A 219 -9.87 -26.84 6.71
N LEU A 220 -8.82 -27.57 7.10
CA LEU A 220 -8.58 -28.92 6.61
C LEU A 220 -9.73 -29.86 7.01
N VAL A 221 -10.15 -29.86 8.28
CA VAL A 221 -11.24 -30.71 8.77
C VAL A 221 -12.57 -30.39 8.10
N LEU A 222 -12.87 -29.12 7.86
CA LEU A 222 -14.09 -28.71 7.16
C LEU A 222 -14.10 -29.12 5.67
N ASN A 223 -12.92 -29.16 5.04
CA ASN A 223 -12.75 -29.53 3.64
C ASN A 223 -12.46 -31.03 3.42
N LEU A 224 -12.28 -31.81 4.48
CA LEU A 224 -12.20 -33.26 4.33
C LEU A 224 -13.53 -33.74 3.73
N PRO A 225 -13.50 -34.43 2.57
CA PRO A 225 -14.70 -35.07 2.08
C PRO A 225 -15.18 -35.99 3.20
N LYS A 226 -16.39 -35.74 3.72
CA LYS A 226 -17.04 -36.65 4.66
C LYS A 226 -17.13 -37.98 3.93
N ASP A 227 -16.20 -38.88 4.23
CA ASP A 227 -16.20 -40.21 3.67
C ASP A 227 -17.56 -40.81 4.01
N GLN A 228 -18.25 -41.25 2.96
CA GLN A 228 -19.63 -41.66 3.09
C GLN A 228 -19.67 -42.86 4.02
N GLY A 229 -20.39 -42.72 5.13
CA GLY A 229 -20.93 -43.87 5.81
C GLY A 229 -21.75 -44.68 4.81
N LYS A 230 -21.15 -45.76 4.27
CA LYS A 230 -21.76 -47.02 3.79
C LYS A 230 -20.78 -47.78 2.90
N LYS A 231 -20.18 -48.84 3.45
CA LYS A 231 -20.35 -50.24 3.02
C LYS A 231 -19.23 -51.10 3.62
N GLN A 232 -19.55 -51.75 4.74
CA GLN A 232 -19.48 -53.21 4.88
C GLN A 232 -20.48 -53.61 5.96
#